data_AF-A0A1Y3CYJ8-F1
#
_entry.id   AF-A0A1Y3CYJ8-F1
#
_cell.length_a   1.000
_cell.length_b   1.000
_cell.length_c   1.000
_cell.angle_alpha   90.00
_cell.angle_beta   90.00
_cell.angle_gamma   90.00
#
_symmetry.space_group_name_H-M   'P 1'
#
loop_
_entity.id
_entity.type
_entity.pdbx_description
1 polymer ?
#
loop_
_entity_poly.entity_id
_entity_poly.type
_entity_poly.pdbx_seq_one_letter_code
_entity_poly.pdbx_strand_id
1 'polypeptide(L)'
;MEKSMLREAIYPSQHNGYYPVKVLYGFVLDDGISYLLIFSPKRVGGTQITALSTQIRSDFFNLLLKECPDEFFSEKVKVIQIIKDDFDRFYGREWDMNQWHEATYVENSKCKFFIETLNLQTPDGSDQIKIQGILG
;
A
#
# COMPACT_ATOMS: atom_id res chain seq x y z
N MET A 1 2.01 -11.67 19.49
CA MET A 1 3.17 -11.76 18.59
C MET A 1 2.75 -11.02 17.33
N GLU A 2 3.29 -9.83 17.11
CA GLU A 2 3.01 -9.06 15.90
C GLU A 2 3.74 -9.75 14.74
N LYS A 3 2.99 -10.17 13.73
CA LYS A 3 3.53 -10.67 12.48
C LYS A 3 3.30 -9.60 11.44
N SER A 4 4.29 -9.31 10.63
CA SER A 4 4.16 -8.39 9.50
C SER A 4 4.81 -8.99 8.26
N MET A 5 4.38 -8.54 7.09
CA MET A 5 4.91 -9.00 5.81
C MET A 5 4.91 -7.88 4.79
N LEU A 6 6.09 -7.60 4.23
CA LEU A 6 6.27 -6.75 3.06
C LEU A 6 6.52 -7.62 1.83
N ARG A 7 5.86 -7.29 0.72
CA ARG A 7 6.04 -7.91 -0.59
C ARG A 7 6.14 -6.83 -1.67
N GLU A 8 6.70 -7.22 -2.82
CA GLU A 8 6.80 -6.37 -3.99
C GLU A 8 5.78 -6.80 -5.03
N ALA A 9 5.20 -5.83 -5.73
CA ALA A 9 4.34 -6.07 -6.88
C ALA A 9 4.58 -5.01 -7.95
N ILE A 10 4.13 -5.30 -9.17
CA ILE A 10 4.19 -4.39 -10.31
C ILE A 10 2.79 -4.28 -10.90
N TYR A 11 2.31 -3.07 -11.10
CA TYR A 11 1.10 -2.82 -11.89
C TYR A 11 1.47 -2.26 -13.27
N PRO A 12 0.69 -2.59 -14.32
CA PRO A 12 0.92 -2.08 -15.65
C PRO A 12 0.69 -0.57 -15.69
N SER A 13 1.52 0.15 -16.44
CA SER A 13 1.23 1.56 -16.68
C SER A 13 0.10 1.71 -17.69
N GLN A 14 -0.67 2.78 -17.52
CA GLN A 14 -1.48 3.35 -18.58
C GLN A 14 -0.71 4.49 -19.25
N HIS A 15 -1.18 4.96 -20.41
CA HIS A 15 -0.53 6.00 -21.21
C HIS A 15 0.76 5.58 -21.95
N ASN A 16 0.87 6.05 -23.20
CA ASN A 16 2.02 5.80 -24.06
C ASN A 16 3.28 6.44 -23.48
N GLY A 17 4.39 5.68 -23.48
CA GLY A 17 5.70 6.13 -23.00
C GLY A 17 5.92 5.98 -21.50
N TYR A 18 4.96 5.43 -20.76
CA TYR A 18 5.09 5.16 -19.33
C TYR A 18 5.42 3.68 -19.06
N TYR A 19 6.17 3.43 -17.98
CA TYR A 19 6.67 2.11 -17.62
C TYR A 19 5.89 1.51 -16.44
N PRO A 20 5.78 0.17 -16.34
CA PRO A 20 5.20 -0.48 -15.18
C PRO A 20 5.81 0.02 -13.87
N VAL A 21 4.98 0.16 -12.84
CA VAL A 21 5.39 0.76 -11.58
C VAL A 21 5.48 -0.33 -10.52
N LYS A 22 6.66 -0.43 -9.91
CA LYS A 22 6.92 -1.30 -8.76
C LYS A 22 6.43 -0.63 -7.48
N VAL A 23 5.77 -1.39 -6.61
CA VAL A 23 5.34 -0.94 -5.29
C VAL A 23 5.68 -1.98 -4.23
N LEU A 24 5.80 -1.52 -2.99
CA LEU A 24 5.75 -2.39 -1.82
C LEU A 24 4.30 -2.45 -1.33
N TYR A 25 3.91 -3.60 -0.79
CA TYR A 25 2.64 -3.78 -0.12
C TYR A 25 2.78 -4.75 1.06
N GLY A 26 1.82 -4.71 1.98
CA GLY A 26 1.78 -5.60 3.13
C GLY A 26 0.39 -5.72 3.73
N PHE A 27 0.28 -6.61 4.73
CA PHE A 27 -0.97 -6.88 5.42
C PHE A 27 -0.85 -6.59 6.92
N VAL A 28 -1.90 -5.99 7.48
CA VAL A 28 -2.07 -5.80 8.92
C VAL A 28 -3.46 -6.26 9.30
N LEU A 29 -3.58 -7.07 10.35
CA LEU A 29 -4.86 -7.39 10.97
C LEU A 29 -5.00 -6.55 12.24
N ASP A 30 -5.98 -5.66 12.27
CA ASP A 30 -6.23 -4.76 13.39
C ASP A 30 -7.74 -4.65 13.65
N ASP A 31 -8.14 -4.84 14.91
CA ASP A 31 -9.55 -4.85 15.36
C ASP A 31 -10.50 -5.70 14.49
N GLY A 32 -10.02 -6.88 14.07
CA GLY A 32 -10.78 -7.79 13.21
C GLY A 32 -10.98 -7.29 11.78
N ILE A 33 -10.19 -6.32 11.32
CA ILE A 33 -10.18 -5.82 9.95
C ILE A 33 -8.81 -6.12 9.32
N SER A 34 -8.84 -6.72 8.14
CA SER A 34 -7.65 -6.94 7.32
C SER A 34 -7.36 -5.72 6.45
N TYR A 35 -6.20 -5.13 6.64
CA TYR A 35 -5.72 -4.00 5.86
C TYR A 35 -4.70 -4.47 4.84
N LEU A 36 -4.97 -4.25 3.55
CA LEU A 36 -3.95 -4.24 2.51
C LEU A 36 -3.37 -2.82 2.43
N LEU A 37 -2.09 -2.71 2.73
CA LEU A 37 -1.35 -1.46 2.72
C LEU A 37 -0.45 -1.42 1.49
N ILE A 38 -0.55 -0.37 0.67
CA ILE A 38 0.22 -0.21 -0.57
C ILE A 38 1.05 1.06 -0.49
N PHE A 39 2.36 0.94 -0.60
CA PHE A 39 3.30 2.06 -0.47
C PHE A 39 3.60 2.67 -1.83
N SER A 40 3.24 3.94 -1.98
CA SER A 40 3.37 4.66 -3.25
C SER A 40 4.79 5.14 -3.47
N PRO A 41 5.40 4.93 -4.64
CA PRO A 41 6.73 5.46 -4.91
C PRO A 41 6.71 7.00 -4.93
N LYS A 42 7.75 7.64 -4.38
CA LYS A 42 7.87 9.10 -4.38
C LYS A 42 8.01 9.66 -5.79
N ARG A 43 8.76 8.97 -6.64
CA ARG A 43 8.89 9.28 -8.08
C ARG A 43 8.40 8.11 -8.89
N VAL A 44 7.31 8.30 -9.62
CA VAL A 44 6.83 7.34 -10.60
C VAL A 44 7.21 7.82 -12.00
N GLY A 45 8.00 7.01 -12.71
CA GLY A 45 8.15 7.13 -14.17
C GLY A 45 6.98 6.51 -14.95
N GLY A 46 5.88 6.21 -14.25
CA GLY A 46 4.68 5.59 -14.79
C GLY A 46 3.40 6.23 -14.25
N THR A 47 2.25 5.64 -14.58
CA THR A 47 0.94 6.14 -14.12
C THR A 47 0.80 5.97 -12.61
N GLN A 48 0.37 6.99 -11.88
CA GLN A 48 0.04 6.84 -10.46
C GLN A 48 -1.20 5.95 -10.27
N ILE A 49 -1.28 5.21 -9.16
CA ILE A 49 -2.46 4.35 -8.83
C ILE A 49 -3.78 5.15 -8.88
N THR A 50 -3.74 6.40 -8.43
CA THR A 50 -4.88 7.33 -8.45
C THR A 50 -5.32 7.72 -9.87
N ALA A 51 -4.42 7.68 -10.84
CA ALA A 51 -4.67 7.99 -12.24
C ALA A 51 -5.00 6.73 -13.08
N LEU A 52 -4.85 5.52 -12.52
CA LEU A 52 -5.28 4.30 -13.20
C LEU A 52 -6.80 4.29 -13.40
N SER A 53 -7.27 3.66 -14.48
CA SER A 53 -8.68 3.35 -14.63
C SER A 53 -9.17 2.42 -13.52
N THR A 54 -10.45 2.52 -13.17
CA THR A 54 -11.08 1.70 -12.14
C THR A 54 -10.85 0.20 -12.37
N GLN A 55 -10.89 -0.25 -13.63
CA GLN A 55 -10.64 -1.65 -13.98
C GLN A 55 -9.21 -2.10 -13.61
N ILE A 56 -8.17 -1.40 -14.07
CA ILE A 56 -6.78 -1.79 -13.78
C ILE A 56 -6.50 -1.71 -12.28
N ARG A 57 -7.04 -0.69 -11.61
CA ARG A 57 -6.90 -0.53 -10.17
C ARG A 57 -7.55 -1.68 -9.40
N SER A 58 -8.77 -2.06 -9.75
CA SER A 58 -9.50 -3.21 -9.20
C SER A 58 -8.73 -4.51 -9.41
N ASP A 59 -8.27 -4.77 -10.64
CA ASP A 59 -7.53 -5.99 -10.97
C ASP A 59 -6.24 -6.08 -10.17
N PHE A 60 -5.53 -4.95 -10.02
CA PHE A 60 -4.33 -4.87 -9.21
C PHE A 60 -4.60 -5.14 -7.73
N PHE A 61 -5.58 -4.48 -7.12
CA PHE A 61 -5.88 -4.69 -5.70
C PHE A 61 -6.36 -6.13 -5.43
N ASN A 62 -7.21 -6.69 -6.29
CA ASN A 62 -7.63 -8.08 -6.17
C ASN A 62 -6.48 -9.08 -6.33
N LEU A 63 -5.51 -8.79 -7.21
CA LEU A 63 -4.30 -9.58 -7.33
C LEU A 63 -3.51 -9.58 -6.01
N LEU A 64 -3.32 -8.42 -5.40
CA LEU A 64 -2.62 -8.32 -4.11
C LEU A 64 -3.38 -9.05 -3.00
N LEU A 65 -4.71 -8.88 -2.93
CA LEU A 65 -5.54 -9.52 -1.90
C LEU A 65 -5.51 -11.04 -1.94
N LYS A 66 -5.34 -11.66 -3.13
CA LYS A 66 -5.17 -13.12 -3.26
C LYS A 66 -3.93 -13.65 -2.55
N GLU A 67 -2.95 -12.79 -2.30
CA GLU A 67 -1.70 -13.11 -1.62
C GLU A 67 -1.78 -12.90 -0.10
N CYS A 68 -2.96 -12.56 0.43
CA CYS A 68 -3.18 -12.39 1.88
C CYS A 68 -3.06 -13.75 2.59
N PRO A 69 -2.11 -13.92 3.53
CA PRO A 69 -2.02 -15.16 4.29
C PRO A 69 -3.20 -15.30 5.26
N ASP A 70 -3.60 -16.55 5.55
CA ASP A 70 -4.77 -16.86 6.39
C ASP A 70 -4.71 -16.18 7.77
N GLU A 71 -3.53 -16.04 8.37
CA GLU A 71 -3.36 -15.38 9.67
C GLU A 71 -3.62 -13.87 9.68
N PHE A 72 -3.69 -13.25 8.50
CA PHE A 72 -4.02 -11.83 8.32
C PHE A 72 -5.41 -11.61 7.75
N PHE A 73 -6.16 -12.67 7.44
CA PHE A 73 -7.45 -12.60 6.77
C PHE A 73 -8.61 -12.38 7.75
N SER A 74 -9.60 -11.62 7.29
CA SER A 74 -10.87 -11.31 7.93
C SER A 74 -11.91 -11.07 6.85
N GLU A 75 -13.18 -11.32 7.16
CA GLU A 75 -14.32 -10.98 6.29
C GLU A 75 -14.41 -9.47 6.00
N LYS A 76 -13.83 -8.64 6.88
CA LYS A 76 -13.73 -7.19 6.69
C LYS A 76 -12.36 -6.84 6.16
N VAL A 77 -12.30 -6.36 4.93
CA VAL A 77 -11.06 -5.95 4.26
C VAL A 77 -11.10 -4.46 3.94
N LYS A 78 -9.95 -3.79 4.07
CA LYS A 78 -9.73 -2.40 3.63
C LYS A 78 -8.44 -2.31 2.84
N VAL A 79 -8.45 -1.48 1.79
CA VAL A 79 -7.26 -1.19 1.00
C VAL A 79 -6.85 0.26 1.23
N ILE A 80 -5.61 0.49 1.66
CA ILE A 80 -5.07 1.82 1.92
C ILE A 80 -3.79 2.00 1.11
N GLN A 81 -3.79 3.02 0.26
CA GLN A 81 -2.58 3.50 -0.39
C GLN A 81 -1.89 4.50 0.55
N ILE A 82 -0.70 4.19 1.04
CA ILE A 82 0.14 5.08 1.85
C ILE A 82 1.06 5.88 0.93
N ILE A 83 1.13 7.19 1.16
CA ILE A 83 1.93 8.15 0.41
C ILE A 83 2.76 8.95 1.40
N LYS A 84 4.01 9.25 1.03
CA LYS A 84 4.87 10.17 1.75
C LYS A 84 4.93 11.49 1.00
N ASP A 85 4.60 12.59 1.66
CA ASP A 85 4.67 13.92 1.06
C ASP A 85 6.10 14.49 1.09
N ASP A 86 6.28 15.66 0.46
CA ASP A 86 7.57 16.35 0.41
C ASP A 86 8.06 16.89 1.77
N PHE A 87 7.20 16.86 2.80
CA PHE A 87 7.50 17.27 4.18
C PHE A 87 7.76 16.08 5.10
N ASP A 88 8.04 14.91 4.54
CA ASP A 88 8.26 13.65 5.26
C ASP A 88 7.07 13.19 6.12
N ARG A 89 5.85 13.64 5.80
CA ARG A 89 4.62 13.19 6.45
C ARG A 89 3.98 12.08 5.64
N PHE A 90 3.35 11.14 6.35
CA PHE A 90 2.56 10.11 5.70
C PHE A 90 1.10 10.51 5.66
N TYR A 91 0.43 10.13 4.60
CA TYR A 91 -1.02 10.13 4.53
C TYR A 91 -1.49 8.95 3.69
N GLY A 92 -2.74 8.55 3.90
CA GLY A 92 -3.32 7.43 3.19
C GLY A 92 -4.57 7.79 2.42
N ARG A 93 -4.84 7.02 1.38
CA ARG A 93 -6.10 7.01 0.64
C ARG A 93 -6.72 5.64 0.82
N GLU A 94 -7.84 5.59 1.53
CA GLU A 94 -8.63 4.36 1.67
C GLU A 94 -9.53 4.21 0.44
N TRP A 95 -9.58 3.00 -0.10
CA TRP A 95 -10.37 2.66 -1.29
C TRP A 95 -11.63 1.89 -0.90
N ASP A 96 -12.77 2.27 -1.49
CA ASP A 96 -14.00 1.47 -1.42
C ASP A 96 -13.81 0.20 -2.25
N MET A 97 -13.93 -0.99 -1.64
CA MET A 97 -13.72 -2.26 -2.35
C MET A 97 -14.85 -2.64 -3.31
N ASN A 98 -16.02 -2.02 -3.19
CA ASN A 98 -17.15 -2.27 -4.09
C ASN A 98 -17.07 -1.39 -5.34
N GLN A 99 -16.50 -0.19 -5.20
CA GLN A 99 -16.49 0.82 -6.26
C GLN A 99 -15.09 1.16 -6.78
N TRP A 100 -14.06 0.78 -6.04
CA TRP A 100 -12.64 1.10 -6.26
C TRP A 100 -12.35 2.58 -6.51
N HIS A 101 -13.18 3.43 -5.90
CA HIS A 101 -12.96 4.87 -5.79
C HIS A 101 -12.33 5.19 -4.44
N GLU A 102 -11.67 6.34 -4.36
CA GLU A 102 -11.16 6.85 -3.10
C GLU A 102 -12.35 7.19 -2.21
N ALA A 103 -12.41 6.54 -1.04
CA ALA A 103 -13.51 6.65 -0.10
C ALA A 103 -13.21 7.70 0.97
N THR A 104 -12.01 7.63 1.56
CA THR A 104 -11.63 8.54 2.64
C THR A 104 -10.13 8.76 2.74
N TYR A 105 -9.78 9.88 3.36
CA TYR A 105 -8.42 10.21 3.74
C TYR A 105 -8.05 9.53 5.06
N VAL A 106 -6.83 8.99 5.11
CA VAL A 106 -6.25 8.40 6.33
C VAL A 106 -5.14 9.31 6.83
N GLU A 107 -5.27 9.73 8.08
CA GLU A 107 -4.35 10.67 8.72
C GLU A 107 -2.97 10.07 9.04
N ASN A 108 -1.99 10.95 9.19
CA ASN A 108 -0.58 10.62 9.44
C ASN A 108 -0.36 9.71 10.66
N SER A 109 -1.08 9.94 11.76
CA SER A 109 -1.04 9.11 12.97
C SER A 109 -1.38 7.65 12.66
N LYS A 110 -2.48 7.41 11.94
CA LYS A 110 -2.91 6.07 11.56
C LYS A 110 -1.99 5.43 10.53
N CYS A 111 -1.46 6.20 9.58
CA CYS A 111 -0.43 5.71 8.66
C CYS A 111 0.86 5.31 9.40
N LYS A 112 1.29 6.10 10.39
CA LYS A 112 2.45 5.77 11.22
C LYS A 112 2.23 4.50 12.03
N PHE A 113 1.06 4.34 12.64
CA PHE A 113 0.67 3.09 13.30
C PHE A 113 0.84 1.91 12.36
N PHE A 114 0.25 1.94 11.16
CA PHE A 114 0.39 0.85 10.19
C PHE A 114 1.84 0.59 9.78
N ILE A 115 2.63 1.65 9.61
CA ILE A 115 4.05 1.54 9.27
C ILE A 115 4.82 0.84 10.41
N GLU A 116 4.55 1.23 11.65
CA GLU A 116 5.15 0.66 12.85
C GLU A 116 4.70 -0.80 13.07
N THR A 117 3.41 -1.11 12.89
CA THR A 117 2.85 -2.47 13.01
C THR A 117 3.39 -3.42 11.95
N LEU A 118 3.69 -2.91 10.75
CA LEU A 118 4.42 -3.70 9.76
C LEU A 118 5.88 -3.97 10.18
N ASN A 119 6.26 -3.58 11.40
CA ASN A 119 7.59 -3.69 11.97
C ASN A 119 8.65 -3.13 11.04
N LEU A 120 8.33 -2.02 10.39
CA LEU A 120 9.22 -1.28 9.49
C LEU A 120 10.26 -0.49 10.29
N GLN A 121 10.51 -0.86 11.55
CA GLN A 121 11.67 -0.47 12.33
C GLN A 121 12.49 -1.72 12.57
N THR A 122 13.63 -1.81 11.89
CA THR A 122 14.58 -2.90 12.11
C THR A 122 15.67 -2.42 13.08
N PRO A 123 16.14 -3.26 14.00
CA PRO A 123 17.37 -3.02 14.76
C PRO A 123 18.63 -2.90 13.86
N ASP A 124 18.56 -3.37 12.60
CA ASP A 124 19.66 -3.38 11.62
C ASP A 124 19.43 -2.54 10.34
N GLY A 125 18.27 -1.89 10.20
CA GLY A 125 17.95 -0.93 9.12
C GLY A 125 17.42 -1.48 7.79
N SER A 126 17.35 -2.80 7.58
CA SER A 126 17.15 -3.39 6.23
C SER A 126 15.80 -3.11 5.55
N ASP A 127 14.67 -3.25 6.25
CA ASP A 127 13.33 -3.00 5.67
C ASP A 127 12.94 -1.52 5.63
N GLN A 128 13.53 -0.68 6.50
CA GLN A 128 13.47 0.78 6.33
C GLN A 128 14.13 1.20 5.03
N ILE A 129 15.26 0.59 4.65
CA ILE A 129 15.96 0.92 3.40
C ILE A 129 15.09 0.60 2.18
N LYS A 130 14.34 -0.50 2.18
CA LYS A 130 13.43 -0.83 1.07
C LYS A 130 12.30 0.20 0.93
N ILE A 131 11.73 0.63 2.06
CA ILE A 131 10.68 1.65 2.05
C ILE A 131 11.24 3.03 1.73
N GLN A 132 12.38 3.42 2.28
CA GLN A 132 13.07 4.65 1.89
C GLN A 132 13.52 4.61 0.43
N GLY A 133 13.82 3.45 -0.15
CA GLY A 133 14.11 3.31 -1.58
C GLY A 133 12.89 3.54 -2.47
N ILE A 134 11.67 3.32 -1.94
CA ILE A 134 10.41 3.57 -2.66
C ILE A 134 9.83 4.95 -2.33
N LEU A 135 9.81 5.35 -1.07
CA LEU A 135 9.30 6.63 -0.55
C LEU A 135 10.35 7.75 -0.53
N GLY A 136 11.57 7.50 -1.01
CA GLY A 136 12.76 8.38 -0.92
C GLY A 136 12.80 9.51 -1.92
#